data_AF-A0A660V6Q8-F1
#
_entry.id   AF-A0A660V6Q8-F1
#
_cell.length_a   1.000
_cell.length_b   1.000
_cell.length_c   1.000
_cell.angle_alpha   90.00
_cell.angle_beta   90.00
_cell.angle_gamma   90.00
#
_symmetry.space_group_name_H-M   'P 1'
#
loop_
_entity.id
_entity.type
_entity.pdbx_description
1 polymer ?
#
loop_
_entity_poly.entity_id
_entity_poly.type
_entity_poly.pdbx_seq_one_letter_code
_entity_poly.pdbx_strand_id
1 'polypeptide(L)'
;MGGVALAAATAMEANLPWIIVRNSKKDYGTSKMVEGVLKEGDVVLLVEDIATTGGQVLEAAKIITEAGATISKIVCVIDRKQGGRENVEAAGQVFDSIITKDDLGITD
;
A
#
# COMPACT_ATOMS: atom_id res chain seq x y z
N MET A 1 1.77 -6.97 -7.45
CA MET A 1 3.03 -6.65 -8.19
C MET A 1 2.85 -5.43 -9.09
N GLY A 2 1.63 -5.01 -9.48
CA GLY A 2 1.45 -3.80 -10.29
C GLY A 2 1.75 -2.51 -9.51
N GLY A 3 1.54 -2.48 -8.19
CA GLY A 3 1.86 -1.33 -7.34
C GLY A 3 3.32 -0.85 -7.37
N VAL A 4 4.28 -1.73 -7.70
CA VAL A 4 5.72 -1.39 -7.67
C VAL A 4 6.07 -0.31 -8.68
N ALA A 5 5.59 -0.43 -9.92
CA ALA A 5 5.89 0.55 -10.97
C ALA A 5 5.26 1.92 -10.65
N LEU A 6 4.05 1.90 -10.06
CA LEU A 6 3.35 3.11 -9.63
C LEU A 6 4.08 3.80 -8.48
N ALA A 7 4.52 3.05 -7.46
CA ALA A 7 5.31 3.57 -6.35
C ALA A 7 6.63 4.17 -6.82
N ALA A 8 7.35 3.47 -7.72
CA ALA A 8 8.60 3.95 -8.30
C ALA A 8 8.41 5.26 -9.08
N ALA A 9 7.43 5.31 -9.98
CA ALA A 9 7.14 6.51 -10.76
C ALA A 9 6.73 7.69 -9.87
N THR A 10 5.88 7.45 -8.87
CA THR A 10 5.44 8.48 -7.91
C THR A 10 6.63 9.03 -7.11
N ALA A 11 7.50 8.15 -6.62
CA ALA A 11 8.68 8.55 -5.85
C ALA A 11 9.70 9.30 -6.70
N MET A 12 9.92 8.88 -7.95
CA MET A 12 10.79 9.56 -8.91
C MET A 12 10.29 10.99 -9.19
N GLU A 13 8.99 11.15 -9.45
CA GLU A 13 8.39 12.47 -9.69
C GLU A 13 8.46 13.36 -8.44
N ALA A 14 8.21 12.81 -7.26
CA ALA A 14 8.30 13.55 -6.00
C ALA A 14 9.74 13.79 -5.51
N ASN A 15 10.74 13.22 -6.18
CA ASN A 15 12.13 13.19 -5.74
C ASN A 15 12.29 12.67 -4.28
N LEU A 16 11.58 11.58 -3.96
CA LEU A 16 11.57 10.93 -2.65
C LEU A 16 12.16 9.51 -2.71
N PRO A 17 12.74 9.00 -1.62
CA PRO A 17 13.10 7.59 -1.53
C PRO A 17 11.85 6.71 -1.50
N TRP A 18 12.00 5.44 -1.87
CA TRP A 18 10.92 4.47 -1.84
C TRP A 18 11.41 3.09 -1.43
N ILE A 19 10.46 2.25 -1.02
CA ILE A 19 10.69 0.88 -0.59
C ILE A 19 9.71 -0.06 -1.29
N ILE A 20 10.02 -1.35 -1.29
CA ILE A 20 9.11 -2.41 -1.72
C ILE A 20 8.86 -3.34 -0.53
N VAL A 21 7.60 -3.48 -0.14
CA VAL A 21 7.20 -4.48 0.87
C VAL A 21 6.92 -5.81 0.16
N ARG A 22 7.59 -6.87 0.59
CA ARG A 22 7.43 -8.22 0.05
C ARG A 22 6.29 -8.96 0.78
N ASN A 23 5.53 -9.74 0.03
CA ASN A 23 4.46 -10.58 0.58
C ASN A 23 5.05 -11.74 1.42
N SER A 24 4.47 -12.00 2.60
CA SER A 24 4.92 -12.97 3.61
C SER A 24 4.75 -14.44 3.22
N LYS A 25 4.02 -14.75 2.14
CA LYS A 25 3.67 -16.13 1.76
C LYS A 25 4.81 -17.04 1.28
N LYS A 26 6.09 -16.69 1.48
CA LYS A 26 7.22 -17.57 1.12
C LYS A 26 8.12 -17.81 2.34
N ASP A 27 7.89 -18.96 2.97
CA ASP A 27 8.75 -19.83 3.78
C ASP A 27 9.98 -19.28 4.52
N TYR A 28 10.07 -19.74 5.78
CA TYR A 28 11.27 -20.02 6.59
C TYR A 28 12.60 -19.40 6.11
N GLY A 29 12.84 -18.16 6.53
CA GLY A 29 14.14 -17.52 6.53
C GLY A 29 14.06 -16.18 7.24
N THR A 30 15.17 -15.67 7.75
CA THR A 30 15.34 -14.28 8.24
C THR A 30 15.26 -13.26 7.09
N SER A 31 14.34 -13.49 6.15
CA SER A 31 14.18 -12.74 4.91
C SER A 31 13.70 -11.33 5.23
N LYS A 32 14.47 -10.33 4.79
CA LYS A 32 14.06 -8.92 4.88
C LYS A 32 12.72 -8.75 4.14
N MET A 33 11.72 -8.29 4.87
CA MET A 33 10.36 -8.03 4.35
C MET A 33 10.28 -6.73 3.54
N VAL A 34 11.33 -5.92 3.58
CA VAL A 34 11.42 -4.61 2.92
C VAL A 34 12.70 -4.57 2.08
N GLU A 35 12.55 -4.26 0.80
CA GLU A 35 13.66 -3.89 -0.08
C GLU A 35 13.76 -2.35 -0.11
N GLY A 36 14.94 -1.80 0.13
CA GLY A 36 15.19 -0.36 0.28
C GLY A 36 15.59 0.02 1.71
N VAL A 37 15.56 1.32 2.01
CA VAL A 37 15.93 1.86 3.33
C VAL A 37 14.67 2.42 4.00
N LEU A 38 14.24 1.75 5.07
CA LEU A 38 13.18 2.20 5.97
C LEU A 38 13.78 2.42 7.35
N LYS A 39 13.52 3.57 7.95
CA LYS A 39 14.01 3.95 9.28
C LYS A 39 12.84 4.22 10.21
N GLU A 40 13.09 4.04 11.51
CA GLU A 40 12.17 4.50 12.55
C GLU A 40 11.91 6.00 12.40
N GLY A 41 10.65 6.41 12.54
CA GLY A 41 10.21 7.78 12.36
C GLY A 41 9.94 8.21 10.92
N ASP A 42 10.26 7.37 9.91
CA ASP A 42 9.88 7.67 8.53
C ASP A 42 8.35 7.77 8.39
N VAL A 43 7.89 8.68 7.52
CA VAL A 43 6.48 8.85 7.18
C VAL A 43 6.27 8.37 5.75
N VAL A 44 5.43 7.35 5.58
CA VAL A 44 5.30 6.59 4.34
C VAL A 44 3.92 6.79 3.72
N LEU A 45 3.91 7.20 2.44
CA LEU A 45 2.75 7.06 1.57
C LEU A 45 2.76 5.66 0.97
N LEU A 46 1.68 4.90 1.18
CA LEU A 46 1.59 3.54 0.68
C LEU A 46 0.76 3.48 -0.59
N VAL A 47 1.33 2.94 -1.67
CA VAL A 47 0.73 2.96 -3.01
C VAL A 47 0.32 1.55 -3.42
N GLU A 48 -0.93 1.40 -3.85
CA GLU A 48 -1.54 0.15 -4.32
C GLU A 48 -2.09 0.29 -5.74
N ASP A 49 -2.07 -0.80 -6.53
CA ASP A 49 -2.69 -0.81 -7.86
C ASP A 49 -4.22 -0.87 -7.78
N ILE A 50 -4.76 -1.96 -7.22
CA ILE A 50 -6.18 -2.27 -7.18
C ILE A 50 -6.54 -2.72 -5.77
N ALA A 51 -7.47 -2.01 -5.14
CA ALA A 51 -8.02 -2.39 -3.85
C ALA A 51 -9.29 -3.25 -4.03
N THR A 52 -9.28 -4.44 -3.44
CA THR A 52 -10.48 -5.30 -3.27
C THR A 52 -10.94 -5.26 -1.82
N THR A 53 -10.38 -6.11 -0.97
CA THR A 53 -10.68 -6.18 0.46
C THR A 53 -9.68 -5.39 1.32
N GLY A 54 -8.58 -4.91 0.74
CA GLY A 54 -7.53 -4.19 1.48
C GLY A 54 -6.59 -5.09 2.30
N GLY A 55 -6.72 -6.42 2.25
CA GLY A 55 -5.91 -7.32 3.08
C GLY A 55 -4.39 -7.19 2.85
N GLN A 56 -3.95 -7.13 1.59
CA GLN A 56 -2.53 -7.02 1.26
C GLN A 56 -1.94 -5.67 1.66
N VAL A 57 -2.70 -4.59 1.43
CA VAL A 57 -2.25 -3.22 1.73
C VAL A 57 -2.15 -3.00 3.25
N LEU A 58 -3.04 -3.63 4.03
CA LEU A 58 -3.01 -3.62 5.49
C LEU A 58 -1.86 -4.46 6.07
N GLU A 59 -1.54 -5.60 5.45
CA GLU A 59 -0.37 -6.39 5.83
C GLU A 59 0.93 -5.60 5.61
N ALA A 60 1.03 -4.89 4.48
CA ALA A 60 2.16 -4.02 4.19
C ALA A 60 2.25 -2.84 5.18
N ALA A 61 1.12 -2.20 5.48
CA ALA A 61 1.04 -1.15 6.49
C ALA A 61 1.54 -1.64 7.85
N LYS A 62 1.13 -2.84 8.26
CA LYS A 62 1.59 -3.47 9.51
C LYS A 62 3.11 -3.63 9.55
N ILE A 63 3.71 -4.20 8.50
CA ILE A 63 5.18 -4.38 8.41
C ILE A 63 5.92 -3.05 8.56
N ILE A 64 5.42 -1.98 7.93
CA ILE A 64 6.03 -0.65 8.00
C ILE A 64 5.89 -0.06 9.40
N THR A 65 4.72 -0.19 10.02
CA THR A 65 4.50 0.30 11.40
C THR A 65 5.30 -0.47 12.45
N GLU A 66 5.47 -1.78 12.29
CA GLU A 66 6.31 -2.62 13.16
C GLU A 66 7.81 -2.26 13.03
N ALA A 67 8.22 -1.68 11.90
CA ALA A 67 9.55 -1.12 11.71
C ALA A 67 9.73 0.30 12.31
N GLY A 68 8.71 0.82 13.01
CA GLY A 68 8.75 2.13 13.68
C GLY A 68 8.44 3.33 12.78
N ALA A 69 7.98 3.09 11.55
CA ALA A 69 7.54 4.14 10.65
C ALA A 69 6.02 4.39 10.77
N THR A 70 5.54 5.52 10.24
CA THR A 70 4.12 5.89 10.25
C THR A 70 3.57 5.90 8.83
N ILE A 71 2.39 5.33 8.62
CA ILE A 71 1.67 5.46 7.35
C ILE A 71 0.90 6.79 7.36
N SER A 72 1.18 7.68 6.41
CA SER A 72 0.44 8.95 6.27
C SER A 72 -0.92 8.72 5.61
N LYS A 73 -0.94 7.87 4.57
CA LYS A 73 -2.10 7.54 3.77
C LYS A 73 -1.82 6.29 2.94
N ILE A 74 -2.87 5.54 2.64
CA ILE A 74 -2.91 4.50 1.62
C ILE A 74 -3.65 5.05 0.40
N VAL A 75 -3.01 4.99 -0.77
CA VAL A 75 -3.60 5.43 -2.04
C VAL A 75 -3.63 4.26 -2.99
N CYS A 76 -4.80 3.96 -3.55
CA CYS A 76 -4.91 3.02 -4.67
C CYS A 76 -5.24 3.73 -5.98
N VAL A 77 -4.91 3.11 -7.11
CA VAL A 77 -5.38 3.61 -8.41
C VAL A 77 -6.87 3.30 -8.57
N ILE A 78 -7.27 2.04 -8.31
CA ILE A 78 -8.65 1.58 -8.53
C ILE A 78 -9.21 0.97 -7.26
N ASP A 79 -10.29 1.55 -6.73
CA ASP A 79 -11.11 0.91 -5.69
C ASP A 79 -12.24 0.09 -6.33
N ARG A 80 -12.23 -1.24 -6.09
CA ARG A 80 -13.29 -2.13 -6.59
C ARG A 80 -14.58 -2.09 -5.76
N LYS A 81 -14.63 -1.30 -4.68
CA LYS A 81 -15.80 -1.19 -3.78
C LYS A 81 -16.21 -2.55 -3.21
N GLN A 82 -15.22 -3.35 -2.82
CA GLN A 82 -15.41 -4.70 -2.25
C GLN A 82 -15.02 -4.76 -0.76
N GLY A 83 -15.19 -3.66 -0.03
CA GLY A 83 -14.85 -3.56 1.40
C GLY A 83 -13.44 -3.02 1.68
N GLY A 84 -12.65 -2.71 0.65
CA GLY A 84 -11.26 -2.30 0.79
C GLY A 84 -11.10 -1.00 1.56
N ARG A 85 -11.84 0.04 1.18
CA ARG A 85 -11.87 1.32 1.90
C ARG A 85 -12.27 1.13 3.35
N GLU A 86 -13.39 0.44 3.58
CA GLU A 86 -13.98 0.26 4.90
C GLU A 86 -13.02 -0.47 5.83
N ASN A 87 -12.36 -1.52 5.34
CA ASN A 87 -11.37 -2.27 6.13
C ASN A 87 -10.14 -1.43 6.46
N VAL A 88 -9.68 -0.60 5.53
CA VAL A 88 -8.52 0.27 5.73
C VAL A 88 -8.82 1.37 6.75
N GLU A 89 -9.97 2.03 6.60
CA GLU A 89 -10.43 3.08 7.52
C GLU A 89 -10.74 2.51 8.92
N ALA A 90 -11.34 1.31 9.01
CA ALA A 90 -11.56 0.62 10.28
C ALA A 90 -10.25 0.23 11.00
N ALA A 91 -9.16 0.05 10.26
CA ALA A 91 -7.82 -0.15 10.82
C ALA A 91 -7.12 1.17 11.23
N GLY A 92 -7.84 2.29 11.19
CA GLY A 92 -7.34 3.61 11.57
C GLY A 92 -6.45 4.28 10.53
N GLN A 93 -6.43 3.78 9.29
CA GLN A 93 -5.63 4.33 8.19
C GLN A 93 -6.47 5.22 7.28
N VAL A 94 -5.87 6.26 6.72
CA VAL A 94 -6.53 7.11 5.72
C VAL A 94 -6.44 6.44 4.36
N PHE A 95 -7.55 6.37 3.62
CA PHE A 95 -7.62 5.73 2.30
C PHE A 95 -8.15 6.68 1.22
N ASP A 96 -7.44 6.76 0.10
CA ASP A 96 -7.92 7.43 -1.12
C ASP A 96 -7.77 6.53 -2.34
N SER A 97 -8.59 6.77 -3.35
CA SER A 97 -8.52 6.11 -4.64
C SER A 97 -8.58 7.13 -5.77
N ILE A 98 -7.82 6.93 -6.85
CA ILE A 98 -7.89 7.83 -8.02
C ILE A 98 -9.20 7.64 -8.77
N ILE A 99 -9.60 6.39 -8.99
CA ILE A 99 -10.87 5.99 -9.59
C ILE A 99 -11.46 4.81 -8.84
N THR A 100 -12.73 4.56 -9.08
CA THR A 100 -13.48 3.41 -8.62
C THR A 100 -13.87 2.51 -9.79
N LYS A 101 -14.40 1.31 -9.50
CA LYS A 101 -14.98 0.46 -10.55
C LYS A 101 -16.12 1.16 -11.32
N ASP A 102 -16.83 2.08 -10.67
CA ASP A 102 -17.96 2.79 -11.28
C ASP A 102 -17.47 3.74 -12.39
N ASP A 103 -16.29 4.37 -12.19
CA ASP A 103 -15.64 5.22 -13.21
C ASP A 103 -15.18 4.44 -14.44
N LEU A 104 -15.01 3.12 -14.30
CA LEU A 104 -14.72 2.18 -15.41
C LEU A 104 -15.99 1.65 -16.08
N GLY A 105 -17.18 2.06 -15.62
CA GLY A 105 -18.46 1.54 -16.12
C GLY A 105 -18.79 0.13 -15.64
N ILE A 106 -18.16 -0.35 -14.57
CA ILE A 106 -18.40 -1.69 -13.99
C ILE A 106 -19.40 -1.56 -12.85
N THR A 107 -20.64 -2.01 -13.08
CA THR A 107 -21.77 -1.79 -12.16
C THR A 107 -22.28 -3.04 -11.44
N ASP A 108 -21.69 -4.21 -11.72
CA ASP A 108 -22.08 -5.52 -11.17
C ASP A 108 -21.50 -5.82 -9.79
#